data_AF-A0A7S1GD65-F1
#
_entry.id   AF-A0A7S1GD65-F1
#
_cell.length_a   1.000
_cell.length_b   1.000
_cell.length_c   1.000
_cell.angle_alpha   90.00
_cell.angle_beta   90.00
_cell.angle_gamma   90.00
#
_symmetry.space_group_name_H-M   'P 1'
#
loop_
_entity.id
_entity.type
_entity.pdbx_description
1 polymer ?
#
loop_
_entity_poly.entity_id
_entity_poly.type
_entity_poly.pdbx_seq_one_letter_code
_entity_poly.pdbx_strand_id
1 'polypeptide(L)'
;RGQGAAPSRGDTLAAGGAGAAAGGRSRPKLAPHDTHLKNFAYAAALDAALATGDPVIVVTVLGELVARSGLRIALSGRDAATLEPLGAFCVRYITHPRYAGLLVDVANVLFDVYAPVLGRSMPIDELFAKLHAQVKREVSLSKQLASLLGALDLLMGASSSSIGDGGGGGG
;
A
#
# COMPACT_ATOMS: atom_id res chain seq x y z
N ARG A 1 -42.10 -28.92 -58.65
CA ARG A 1 -41.23 -29.77 -57.81
C ARG A 1 -39.91 -29.93 -58.58
N GLY A 2 -38.78 -29.47 -58.03
CA GLY A 2 -37.45 -29.46 -58.68
C GLY A 2 -37.06 -28.07 -59.21
N GLN A 3 -36.68 -27.07 -58.40
CA GLN A 3 -35.39 -26.86 -57.70
C GLN A 3 -34.20 -26.61 -58.64
N GLY A 4 -33.84 -25.33 -58.80
CA GLY A 4 -32.50 -24.87 -59.16
C GLY A 4 -31.54 -25.04 -57.97
N ALA A 5 -30.30 -24.57 -57.97
CA ALA A 5 -29.49 -23.78 -58.88
C ALA A 5 -28.02 -23.93 -58.43
N ALA A 6 -27.06 -23.79 -59.34
CA ALA A 6 -25.71 -23.27 -59.05
C ALA A 6 -24.97 -22.99 -60.38
N PRO A 7 -24.31 -21.84 -60.49
CA PRO A 7 -22.85 -21.85 -60.73
C PRO A 7 -22.14 -20.88 -59.77
N SER A 8 -21.08 -21.29 -59.07
CA SER A 8 -19.68 -21.41 -59.51
C SER A 8 -18.99 -20.07 -59.81
N ARG A 9 -18.21 -19.64 -58.81
CA ARG A 9 -16.90 -18.95 -58.80
C ARG A 9 -16.47 -18.11 -60.02
N GLY A 10 -16.10 -16.88 -59.68
CA GLY A 10 -14.87 -16.23 -60.16
C GLY A 10 -15.12 -14.94 -60.92
N ASP A 11 -14.54 -13.83 -60.42
CA ASP A 11 -14.01 -12.64 -61.14
C ASP A 11 -14.12 -11.40 -60.24
N THR A 12 -13.05 -11.00 -59.56
CA THR A 12 -11.92 -10.13 -59.97
C THR A 12 -12.16 -8.63 -59.77
N LEU A 13 -11.18 -8.04 -59.07
CA LEU A 13 -10.65 -6.67 -59.15
C LEU A 13 -11.41 -5.44 -58.60
N ALA A 14 -10.80 -4.91 -57.53
CA ALA A 14 -10.23 -3.56 -57.41
C ALA A 14 -11.14 -2.31 -57.23
N ALA A 15 -11.06 -1.72 -56.03
CA ALA A 15 -10.82 -0.30 -55.74
C ALA A 15 -10.68 -0.18 -54.20
N GLY A 16 -9.57 0.26 -53.61
CA GLY A 16 -9.02 1.60 -53.73
C GLY A 16 -9.62 2.48 -52.63
N GLY A 17 -8.93 2.65 -51.49
CA GLY A 17 -9.39 3.51 -50.41
C GLY A 17 -8.45 3.52 -49.21
N ALA A 18 -7.54 4.48 -49.19
CA ALA A 18 -6.64 4.77 -48.10
C ALA A 18 -7.40 5.07 -46.79
N GLY A 19 -6.84 4.61 -45.68
CA GLY A 19 -7.36 4.87 -44.34
C GLY A 19 -6.37 4.44 -43.28
N ALA A 20 -5.27 5.17 -43.17
CA ALA A 20 -4.41 5.12 -42.00
C ALA A 20 -5.25 5.45 -40.75
N ALA A 21 -5.40 4.50 -39.83
CA ALA A 21 -5.86 4.79 -38.48
C ALA A 21 -5.18 3.86 -37.50
N ALA A 22 -4.10 4.40 -36.93
CA ALA A 22 -3.70 4.26 -35.53
C ALA A 22 -3.80 2.87 -34.90
N GLY A 23 -2.62 2.32 -34.59
CA GLY A 23 -2.49 1.30 -33.55
C GLY A 23 -3.29 1.71 -32.33
N GLY A 24 -4.39 1.00 -32.11
CA GLY A 24 -5.15 1.03 -30.87
C GLY A 24 -4.24 0.45 -29.80
N ARG A 25 -3.40 1.31 -29.21
CA ARG A 25 -2.84 1.06 -27.88
C ARG A 25 -4.05 0.91 -26.97
N SER A 26 -4.41 -0.35 -26.73
CA SER A 26 -5.39 -0.76 -25.73
C SER A 26 -5.09 0.06 -24.48
N ARG A 27 -5.96 1.01 -24.16
CA ARG A 27 -5.85 1.75 -22.89
C ARG A 27 -5.89 0.66 -21.83
N PRO A 28 -4.83 0.49 -21.01
CA PRO A 28 -4.83 -0.56 -20.00
C PRO A 28 -6.12 -0.41 -19.21
N LYS A 29 -6.91 -1.50 -19.12
CA LYS A 29 -8.13 -1.55 -18.32
C LYS A 29 -7.76 -1.01 -16.95
N LEU A 30 -8.18 0.22 -16.66
CA LEU A 30 -7.87 0.87 -15.40
C LEU A 30 -8.38 -0.04 -14.30
N ALA A 31 -7.53 -0.31 -13.31
CA ALA A 31 -7.97 -1.03 -12.13
C ALA A 31 -9.20 -0.29 -11.55
N PRO A 32 -10.17 -1.01 -10.98
CA PRO A 32 -11.37 -0.38 -10.42
C PRO A 32 -10.99 0.74 -9.42
N HIS A 33 -9.90 0.57 -8.66
CA HIS A 33 -9.36 1.60 -7.75
C HIS A 33 -8.94 2.90 -8.46
N ASP A 34 -8.28 2.80 -9.62
CA ASP A 34 -7.86 3.99 -10.40
C ASP A 34 -9.05 4.75 -10.96
N THR A 35 -10.13 4.04 -11.30
CA THR A 35 -11.36 4.67 -11.76
C THR A 35 -12.05 5.40 -10.62
N HIS A 36 -12.10 4.82 -9.42
CA HIS A 36 -12.66 5.47 -8.23
C HIS A 36 -11.81 6.68 -7.77
N LEU A 37 -10.48 6.59 -7.85
CA LEU A 37 -9.58 7.72 -7.55
C LEU A 37 -9.77 8.90 -8.52
N LYS A 38 -10.10 8.63 -9.79
CA LYS A 38 -10.41 9.67 -10.78
C LYS A 38 -11.77 10.32 -10.58
N ASN A 39 -12.71 9.58 -10.00
CA ASN A 39 -14.07 10.05 -9.73
C ASN A 39 -14.22 10.65 -8.32
N PHE A 40 -13.12 10.91 -7.59
CA PHE A 40 -13.12 11.40 -6.21
C PHE A 40 -13.89 10.49 -5.23
N ALA A 41 -14.12 9.22 -5.60
CA ALA A 41 -14.82 8.23 -4.80
C ALA A 41 -13.83 7.52 -3.86
N TYR A 42 -13.27 8.27 -2.90
CA TYR A 42 -12.15 7.80 -2.07
C TYR A 42 -12.46 6.59 -1.18
N ALA A 43 -13.67 6.52 -0.61
CA ALA A 43 -14.11 5.37 0.17
C ALA A 43 -14.19 4.09 -0.68
N ALA A 44 -14.81 4.18 -1.85
CA ALA A 44 -14.92 3.04 -2.79
C ALA A 44 -13.56 2.61 -3.35
N ALA A 45 -12.64 3.56 -3.58
CA ALA A 45 -11.27 3.25 -3.99
C ALA A 45 -10.55 2.41 -2.92
N LEU A 46 -10.68 2.80 -1.65
CA LEU A 46 -10.08 2.10 -0.51
C LEU A 46 -10.70 0.71 -0.31
N ASP A 47 -12.02 0.59 -0.34
CA ASP A 47 -12.71 -0.71 -0.22
C ASP A 47 -12.30 -1.68 -1.31
N ALA A 48 -12.29 -1.20 -2.54
CA ALA A 48 -11.88 -2.02 -3.65
C ALA A 48 -10.40 -2.45 -3.45
N ALA A 49 -9.51 -1.56 -3.00
CA ALA A 49 -8.09 -1.89 -2.81
C ALA A 49 -7.90 -2.95 -1.71
N LEU A 50 -8.67 -2.85 -0.63
CA LEU A 50 -8.68 -3.85 0.44
C LEU A 50 -9.23 -5.20 -0.06
N ALA A 51 -10.21 -5.19 -0.97
CA ALA A 51 -10.77 -6.40 -1.57
C ALA A 51 -9.77 -7.16 -2.47
N THR A 52 -8.78 -6.47 -3.06
CA THR A 52 -7.71 -7.15 -3.82
C THR A 52 -6.82 -8.04 -2.95
N GLY A 53 -6.68 -7.74 -1.65
CA GLY A 53 -5.83 -8.49 -0.73
C GLY A 53 -4.31 -8.39 -0.98
N ASP A 54 -3.89 -7.73 -2.07
CA ASP A 54 -2.49 -7.49 -2.39
C ASP A 54 -1.97 -6.27 -1.61
N PRO A 55 -0.99 -6.45 -0.71
CA PRO A 55 -0.46 -5.35 0.09
C PRO A 55 0.19 -4.24 -0.74
N VAL A 56 0.75 -4.55 -1.92
CA VAL A 56 1.36 -3.54 -2.79
C VAL A 56 0.28 -2.61 -3.34
N ILE A 57 -0.84 -3.18 -3.79
CA ILE A 57 -1.98 -2.42 -4.31
C ILE A 57 -2.60 -1.56 -3.20
N VAL A 58 -2.84 -2.13 -2.03
CA VAL A 58 -3.41 -1.41 -0.87
C VAL A 58 -2.53 -0.23 -0.47
N VAL A 59 -1.22 -0.45 -0.30
CA VAL A 59 -0.26 0.59 0.07
C VAL A 59 -0.19 1.69 -1.00
N THR A 60 -0.24 1.32 -2.28
CA THR A 60 -0.24 2.28 -3.39
C THR A 60 -1.46 3.20 -3.32
N VAL A 61 -2.66 2.63 -3.13
CA VAL A 61 -3.90 3.40 -3.01
C VAL A 61 -3.92 4.26 -1.75
N LEU A 62 -3.43 3.75 -0.62
CA LEU A 62 -3.27 4.53 0.60
C LEU A 62 -2.31 5.71 0.40
N GLY A 63 -1.20 5.50 -0.29
CA GLY A 63 -0.24 6.55 -0.64
C GLY A 63 -0.87 7.67 -1.47
N GLU A 64 -1.64 7.31 -2.50
CA GLU A 64 -2.39 8.25 -3.33
C GLU A 64 -3.45 9.03 -2.52
N LEU A 65 -4.13 8.37 -1.59
CA LEU A 65 -5.11 9.01 -0.70
C LEU A 65 -4.45 10.00 0.26
N VAL A 66 -3.29 9.67 0.81
CA VAL A 66 -2.50 10.59 1.66
C VAL A 66 -2.03 11.79 0.83
N ALA A 67 -1.44 11.56 -0.35
CA ALA A 67 -0.92 12.61 -1.22
C ALA A 67 -2.00 13.62 -1.67
N ARG A 68 -3.26 13.17 -1.79
CA ARG A 68 -4.39 14.02 -2.18
C ARG A 68 -5.17 14.59 -1.00
N SER A 69 -4.72 14.35 0.24
CA SER A 69 -5.48 14.64 1.47
C SER A 69 -6.89 14.01 1.47
N GLY A 70 -7.12 12.99 0.65
CA GLY A 70 -8.40 12.29 0.49
C GLY A 70 -8.59 11.18 1.53
N LEU A 71 -7.54 10.82 2.29
CA LEU A 71 -7.62 9.78 3.30
C LEU A 71 -8.66 10.10 4.38
N ARG A 72 -8.72 11.33 4.87
CA ARG A 72 -9.70 11.73 5.90
C ARG A 72 -11.14 11.59 5.39
N ILE A 73 -11.37 11.88 4.10
CA ILE A 73 -12.67 11.73 3.44
C ILE A 73 -13.01 10.25 3.21
N ALA A 74 -12.01 9.43 2.86
CA ALA A 74 -12.19 7.98 2.71
C ALA A 74 -12.56 7.29 4.04
N LEU A 75 -12.04 7.83 5.15
CA LEU A 75 -12.26 7.29 6.49
C LEU A 75 -13.49 7.89 7.19
N SER A 76 -13.95 9.07 6.79
CA SER A 76 -15.11 9.72 7.40
C SER A 76 -16.40 8.97 7.06
N GLY A 77 -17.19 8.64 8.09
CA GLY A 77 -18.50 8.00 7.92
C GLY A 77 -18.44 6.49 7.65
N ARG A 78 -17.33 5.82 7.99
CA ARG A 78 -17.24 4.36 7.95
C ARG A 78 -17.73 3.73 9.25
N ASP A 79 -18.43 2.61 9.10
CA ASP A 79 -18.87 1.78 10.22
C ASP A 79 -17.77 0.80 10.65
N ALA A 80 -17.87 0.30 11.88
CA ALA A 80 -16.91 -0.65 12.46
C ALA A 80 -16.59 -1.84 11.54
N ALA A 81 -17.61 -2.40 10.86
CA ALA A 81 -17.46 -3.53 9.95
C ALA A 81 -16.62 -3.20 8.70
N THR A 82 -16.75 -1.99 8.17
CA THR A 82 -15.95 -1.53 7.01
C THR A 82 -14.55 -1.06 7.39
N LEU A 83 -14.35 -0.78 8.68
CA LEU A 83 -13.07 -0.36 9.24
C LEU A 83 -12.18 -1.55 9.63
N GLU A 84 -12.79 -2.69 9.96
CA GLU A 84 -12.10 -3.92 10.33
C GLU A 84 -11.04 -4.38 9.30
N PRO A 85 -11.32 -4.46 7.99
CA PRO A 85 -10.32 -4.89 7.00
C PRO A 85 -9.11 -3.95 6.94
N LEU A 86 -9.35 -2.64 7.08
CA LEU A 86 -8.29 -1.65 7.10
C LEU A 86 -7.44 -1.76 8.37
N GLY A 87 -8.07 -1.87 9.53
CA GLY A 87 -7.33 -2.01 10.78
C GLY A 87 -6.57 -3.33 10.86
N ALA A 88 -7.15 -4.43 10.40
CA ALA A 88 -6.44 -5.71 10.28
C ALA A 88 -5.23 -5.59 9.34
N PHE A 89 -5.37 -4.88 8.22
CA PHE A 89 -4.26 -4.57 7.32
C PHE A 89 -3.17 -3.76 8.02
N CYS A 90 -3.53 -2.68 8.73
CA CYS A 90 -2.60 -1.87 9.52
C CYS A 90 -1.89 -2.73 10.58
N VAL A 91 -2.61 -3.49 11.40
CA VAL A 91 -2.01 -4.36 12.44
C VAL A 91 -1.02 -5.35 11.84
N ARG A 92 -1.32 -5.90 10.66
CA ARG A 92 -0.46 -6.88 9.98
C ARG A 92 0.79 -6.27 9.34
N TYR A 93 0.66 -5.09 8.71
CA TYR A 93 1.72 -4.52 7.87
C TYR A 93 2.47 -3.34 8.51
N ILE A 94 2.01 -2.79 9.64
CA ILE A 94 2.69 -1.66 10.31
C ILE A 94 4.10 -1.99 10.80
N THR A 95 4.39 -3.25 11.08
CA THR A 95 5.74 -3.72 11.48
C THR A 95 6.64 -4.04 10.28
N HIS A 96 6.12 -3.94 9.04
CA HIS A 96 6.95 -4.15 7.86
C HIS A 96 7.70 -2.84 7.55
N PRO A 97 9.04 -2.80 7.60
CA PRO A 97 9.80 -1.55 7.50
C PRO A 97 9.57 -0.80 6.18
N ARG A 98 9.25 -1.53 5.10
CA ARG A 98 8.91 -0.95 3.80
C ARG A 98 7.61 -0.12 3.81
N TYR A 99 6.64 -0.50 4.64
CA TYR A 99 5.30 0.11 4.66
C TYR A 99 5.05 0.92 5.94
N ALA A 100 5.88 0.74 6.96
CA ALA A 100 5.72 1.31 8.29
C ALA A 100 5.50 2.83 8.27
N GLY A 101 6.30 3.59 7.52
CA GLY A 101 6.17 5.05 7.44
C GLY A 101 4.77 5.49 7.00
N LEU A 102 4.31 5.01 5.85
CA LEU A 102 2.97 5.31 5.34
C LEU A 102 1.87 4.81 6.29
N LEU A 103 2.01 3.59 6.82
CA LEU A 103 0.97 3.00 7.66
C LEU A 103 0.86 3.66 9.04
N VAL A 104 1.95 4.23 9.56
CA VAL A 104 1.92 5.06 10.77
C VAL A 104 1.15 6.36 10.50
N ASP A 105 1.39 7.01 9.35
CA ASP A 105 0.64 8.21 8.97
C ASP A 105 -0.86 7.90 8.81
N VAL A 106 -1.19 6.79 8.15
CA VAL A 106 -2.57 6.31 8.01
C VAL A 106 -3.19 6.01 9.38
N ALA A 107 -2.45 5.34 10.27
CA ALA A 107 -2.91 5.04 11.62
C ALA A 107 -3.21 6.32 12.41
N ASN A 108 -2.34 7.33 12.34
CA ASN A 108 -2.57 8.63 13.00
C ASN A 108 -3.86 9.30 12.52
N VAL A 109 -4.09 9.36 11.21
CA VAL A 109 -5.35 9.90 10.66
C VAL A 109 -6.56 9.09 11.12
N LEU A 110 -6.41 7.77 11.21
CA LEU A 110 -7.46 6.88 11.66
C LEU A 110 -7.77 7.09 13.17
N PHE A 111 -6.76 7.30 14.00
CA PHE A 111 -6.95 7.74 15.40
C PHE A 111 -7.65 9.10 15.47
N ASP A 112 -7.24 10.09 14.68
CA ASP A 112 -7.82 11.44 14.71
C ASP A 112 -9.31 11.46 14.33
N VAL A 113 -9.72 10.65 13.35
CA VAL A 113 -11.11 10.58 12.89
C VAL A 113 -12.00 9.87 13.90
N TYR A 114 -11.50 8.81 14.55
CA TYR A 114 -12.30 7.97 15.44
C TYR A 114 -12.11 8.26 16.93
N ALA A 115 -11.18 9.14 17.30
CA ALA A 115 -10.96 9.56 18.68
C ALA A 115 -12.25 9.99 19.43
N PRO A 116 -13.20 10.74 18.81
CA PRO A 116 -14.45 11.12 19.49
C PRO A 116 -15.41 9.96 19.78
N VAL A 117 -15.21 8.82 19.10
CA VAL A 117 -16.09 7.63 19.14
C VAL A 117 -15.48 6.49 19.95
N LEU A 118 -14.21 6.59 20.34
CA LEU A 118 -13.53 5.66 21.24
C LEU A 118 -14.33 5.48 22.54
N GLY A 119 -14.41 4.24 23.02
CA GLY A 119 -15.17 3.86 24.22
C GLY A 119 -16.67 3.68 24.01
N ARG A 120 -17.20 3.97 22.81
CA ARG A 120 -18.62 3.76 22.47
C ARG A 120 -18.87 2.46 21.71
N SER A 121 -17.83 1.89 21.13
CA SER A 121 -17.92 0.67 20.32
C SER A 121 -16.74 -0.26 20.59
N MET A 122 -17.04 -1.36 21.28
CA MET A 122 -16.09 -2.43 21.62
C MET A 122 -15.22 -2.94 20.43
N PRO A 123 -15.75 -3.19 19.22
CA PRO A 123 -14.92 -3.71 18.13
C PRO A 123 -13.86 -2.70 17.63
N ILE A 124 -14.20 -1.41 17.62
CA ILE A 124 -13.27 -0.35 17.23
C ILE A 124 -12.18 -0.21 18.30
N ASP A 125 -12.57 -0.21 19.58
CA ASP A 125 -11.65 -0.12 20.70
C ASP A 125 -10.65 -1.29 20.72
N GLU A 126 -11.12 -2.51 20.45
CA GLU A 126 -10.26 -3.69 20.38
C GLU A 126 -9.25 -3.61 19.22
N LEU A 127 -9.68 -3.15 18.05
CA LEU A 127 -8.82 -2.96 16.88
C LEU A 127 -7.72 -1.92 17.16
N PHE A 128 -8.07 -0.81 17.79
CA PHE A 128 -7.11 0.20 18.21
C PHE A 128 -6.15 -0.29 19.30
N ALA A 129 -6.65 -1.05 20.28
CA ALA A 129 -5.82 -1.64 21.31
C ALA A 129 -4.78 -2.61 20.71
N LYS A 130 -5.19 -3.44 19.75
CA LYS A 130 -4.30 -4.35 19.00
C LYS A 130 -3.24 -3.58 18.23
N LEU A 131 -3.63 -2.53 17.51
CA LEU A 131 -2.72 -1.68 16.75
C LEU A 131 -1.68 -1.01 17.66
N HIS A 132 -2.14 -0.40 18.76
CA HIS A 132 -1.28 0.24 19.75
C HIS A 132 -0.30 -0.77 20.40
N ALA A 133 -0.78 -1.96 20.76
CA ALA A 133 0.06 -3.00 21.33
C ALA A 133 1.14 -3.50 20.35
N GLN A 134 0.81 -3.60 19.06
CA GLN A 134 1.75 -3.97 18.01
C GLN A 134 2.85 -2.90 17.84
N VAL A 135 2.46 -1.62 17.71
CA VAL A 135 3.40 -0.50 17.58
C VAL A 135 4.30 -0.39 18.81
N LYS A 136 3.74 -0.53 20.02
CA LYS A 136 4.51 -0.49 21.26
C LYS A 136 5.57 -1.60 21.34
N ARG A 137 5.22 -2.81 20.91
CA ARG A 137 6.17 -3.93 20.82
C ARG A 137 7.29 -3.64 19.83
N GLU A 138 6.96 -3.13 18.66
CA GLU A 138 7.93 -2.78 17.63
C GLU A 138 8.92 -1.71 18.13
N VAL A 139 8.41 -0.61 18.71
CA VAL A 139 9.26 0.45 19.26
C VAL A 139 10.17 -0.06 20.38
N SER A 140 9.68 -0.96 21.23
CA SER A 140 10.51 -1.59 22.28
C SER A 140 11.62 -2.45 21.66
N LEU A 141 11.30 -3.24 20.63
CA LEU A 141 12.27 -4.06 19.92
C LEU A 141 13.33 -3.20 19.24
N SER A 142 12.93 -2.13 18.52
CA SER A 142 13.86 -1.21 17.87
C SER A 142 14.83 -0.57 18.86
N LYS A 143 14.36 -0.19 20.06
CA LYS A 143 15.22 0.34 21.13
C LYS A 143 16.25 -0.69 21.63
N GLN A 144 15.83 -1.93 21.82
CA GLN A 144 16.73 -3.01 22.25
C GLN A 144 17.80 -3.30 21.19
N LEU A 145 17.41 -3.37 19.91
CA LEU A 145 18.34 -3.55 18.80
C LEU A 145 19.33 -2.39 18.68
N ALA A 146 18.86 -1.15 18.83
CA ALA A 146 19.74 0.03 18.82
C ALA A 146 20.75 0.02 19.97
N SER A 147 20.32 -0.40 21.18
CA SER A 147 21.22 -0.55 22.33
C SER A 147 22.27 -1.64 22.10
N LEU A 148 21.88 -2.76 21.48
CA LEU A 148 22.79 -3.86 21.18
C LEU A 148 23.81 -3.44 20.12
N LEU A 149 23.39 -2.71 19.08
CA LEU A 149 24.28 -2.15 18.08
C LEU A 149 25.32 -1.22 18.71
N GLY A 150 24.88 -0.29 19.57
CA GLY A 150 25.80 0.62 20.28
C GLY A 150 26.80 -0.12 21.19
N ALA A 151 26.38 -1.21 21.85
CA ALA A 151 27.29 -2.03 22.64
C ALA A 151 28.36 -2.74 21.78
N LEU A 152 27.97 -3.23 20.60
CA LEU A 152 28.91 -3.82 19.64
C LEU A 152 29.90 -2.79 19.10
N ASP A 153 29.45 -1.58 18.79
CA ASP A 153 30.31 -0.49 18.33
C ASP A 153 31.37 -0.13 19.36
N LEU A 154 31.00 -0.07 20.66
CA LEU A 154 31.95 0.16 21.75
C LEU A 154 32.99 -0.96 21.85
N LEU A 155 32.58 -2.22 21.70
CA LEU A 155 33.50 -3.37 21.75
C LEU A 155 34.49 -3.37 20.58
N MET A 156 34.01 -3.04 19.38
CA MET A 156 34.85 -2.93 18.17
C MET A 156 35.80 -1.72 18.25
N GLY A 157 35.33 -0.60 18.80
CA GLY A 157 36.17 0.56 19.09
C GLY A 157 37.27 0.25 20.11
N ALA A 158 36.93 -0.46 21.19
CA ALA A 158 37.90 -0.86 22.20
C ALA A 158 38.96 -1.83 21.66
N SER A 159 38.56 -2.86 20.89
CA SER A 159 39.51 -3.85 20.35
C SER A 159 40.46 -3.27 19.31
N SER A 160 39.98 -2.36 18.45
CA SER A 160 40.84 -1.65 17.48
C SER A 160 41.82 -0.69 18.15
N SER A 161 41.47 -0.09 19.29
CA SER A 161 42.39 0.77 20.05
C SER A 161 43.54 0.00 20.73
N SER A 162 43.33 -1.25 21.14
CA SER A 162 44.38 -2.08 21.76
C SER A 162 45.48 -2.59 20.80
N ILE A 163 45.29 -2.46 19.49
CA ILE A 163 46.27 -2.87 18.46
C ILE A 163 47.22 -1.71 18.07
N GLY A 164 46.97 -0.49 18.53
CA GLY A 164 47.74 0.72 18.16
C GLY A 164 48.86 1.15 19.11
N ASP A 165 48.99 0.56 20.31
CA ASP A 165 49.95 1.05 21.34
C ASP A 165 51.30 0.29 21.36
N GLY A 166 51.77 -0.11 20.18
CA GLY A 166 52.98 -0.91 20.01
C GLY A 166 53.98 -0.29 19.04
N GLY A 167 54.48 0.92 19.30
CA GLY A 167 55.66 1.42 18.57
C GLY A 167 55.89 2.92 18.60
N GLY A 168 56.81 3.38 19.44
CA GLY A 168 57.47 4.67 19.25
C GLY A 168 58.02 5.29 20.53
N GLY A 169 59.30 5.03 20.84
CA GLY A 169 59.99 5.79 21.87
C GLY A 169 61.27 5.17 22.45
N GLY A 170 62.08 4.48 21.64
CA GLY A 170 63.49 4.24 21.96
C GLY A 170 64.33 5.32 21.28
N GLY A 171 65.05 6.12 22.08
CA GLY A 171 65.95 7.19 21.65
C GLY A 171 66.44 7.98 22.84
#